data_AF-A0A7S1P8D1-F1
#
_entry.id   AF-A0A7S1P8D1-F1
#
_cell.length_a   1.000
_cell.length_b   1.000
_cell.length_c   1.000
_cell.angle_alpha   90.00
_cell.angle_beta   90.00
_cell.angle_gamma   90.00
#
_symmetry.space_group_name_H-M   'P 1'
#
loop_
_entity.id
_entity.type
_entity.pdbx_description
1 polymer ?
#
loop_
_entity_poly.entity_id
_entity_poly.type
_entity_poly.pdbx_seq_one_letter_code
_entity_poly.pdbx_strand_id
1 'polypeptide(L)'
;EFCQKFDERVRSLGGIDFFLGGIGPDGHIAFNMPGSGHDSTTRLVRLNYPTAAQAAVDLGGIEYARDKLAMTLGLGTICSKRDSIIIIAAVGEGKAKVVRDALLSHVSEDVPATAFHSHTGCVLYVSRGAVKELPNRRAIHLQRQLDDCASCGESVDSVRDRVIDEGFINTALQQRCSIESLRQEHLQSTPTGRLALRTVDACGPLS
;
A
#
# COMPACT_ATOMS: atom_id res chain seq x y z
N GLU A 1 11.40 22.39 21.59
CA GLU A 1 11.22 23.83 21.28
C GLU A 1 11.01 24.11 19.79
N PHE A 2 11.97 23.84 18.89
CA PHE A 2 11.83 24.19 17.46
C PHE A 2 10.58 23.57 16.80
N CYS A 3 10.34 22.27 16.98
CA CYS A 3 9.18 21.58 16.39
C CYS A 3 7.84 22.17 16.86
N GLN A 4 7.75 22.54 18.14
CA GLN A 4 6.55 23.16 18.71
C GLN A 4 6.31 24.54 18.11
N LYS A 5 7.35 25.37 18.01
CA LYS A 5 7.27 26.69 17.36
C LYS A 5 6.87 26.58 15.89
N PHE A 6 7.33 25.54 15.19
CA PHE A 6 6.92 25.28 13.82
C PHE A 6 5.42 24.96 13.74
N ASP A 7 4.91 24.05 14.57
CA ASP A 7 3.48 23.75 14.59
C ASP A 7 2.62 24.95 15.02
N GLU A 8 3.07 25.73 16.00
CA GLU A 8 2.42 26.99 16.38
C GLU A 8 2.33 27.97 15.21
N ARG A 9 3.41 28.07 14.43
CA ARG A 9 3.42 28.91 13.23
C ARG A 9 2.42 28.40 12.20
N VAL A 10 2.40 27.10 11.92
CA VAL A 10 1.42 26.48 11.01
C VAL A 10 -0.01 26.77 11.46
N ARG A 11 -0.31 26.58 12.76
CA ARG A 11 -1.64 26.89 13.32
C ARG A 11 -1.98 28.38 13.21
N SER A 12 -1.02 29.28 13.48
CA SER A 12 -1.23 30.73 13.37
C SER A 12 -1.54 31.21 11.95
N LEU A 13 -1.15 30.42 10.95
CA LEU A 13 -1.42 30.67 9.53
C LEU A 13 -2.70 29.96 9.04
N GLY A 14 -3.43 29.26 9.93
CA GLY A 14 -4.67 28.57 9.61
C GLY A 14 -4.52 27.10 9.19
N GLY A 15 -3.33 26.52 9.35
CA GLY A 15 -3.04 25.14 8.97
C GLY A 15 -2.34 25.03 7.61
N ILE A 16 -2.27 23.82 7.07
CA ILE A 16 -1.67 23.53 5.76
C ILE A 16 -2.80 23.40 4.73
N ASP A 17 -2.84 24.28 3.74
CA ASP A 17 -3.84 24.21 2.66
C ASP A 17 -3.55 23.12 1.63
N PHE A 18 -2.27 22.88 1.36
CA PHE A 18 -1.83 21.94 0.35
C PHE A 18 -0.61 21.15 0.84
N PHE A 19 -0.72 19.83 0.80
CA PHE A 19 0.38 18.92 1.09
C PHE A 19 0.59 17.99 -0.11
N LEU A 20 1.84 17.88 -0.57
CA LEU A 20 2.26 16.91 -1.57
C LEU A 20 3.34 16.01 -0.96
N GLY A 21 3.10 14.71 -0.97
CA GLY A 21 4.03 13.71 -0.45
C GLY A 21 4.05 12.43 -1.27
N GLY A 22 5.04 11.59 -0.99
CA GLY A 22 5.07 10.21 -1.44
C GLY A 22 4.66 9.25 -0.34
N ILE A 23 4.44 7.98 -0.72
CA ILE A 23 4.29 6.87 0.24
C ILE A 23 5.57 6.04 0.34
N GLY A 24 6.01 5.82 1.57
CA GLY A 24 7.12 4.94 1.91
C GLY A 24 6.86 3.46 1.58
N PRO A 25 7.87 2.59 1.65
CA PRO A 25 7.72 1.16 1.39
C PRO A 25 6.93 0.43 2.50
N ASP A 26 6.86 1.03 3.69
CA ASP A 26 6.14 0.57 4.88
C ASP A 26 4.87 1.40 5.17
N GLY A 27 4.45 2.23 4.22
CA GLY A 27 3.24 3.04 4.34
C GLY A 27 3.43 4.36 5.06
N HIS A 28 4.67 4.73 5.39
CA HIS A 28 4.94 6.02 5.98
C HIS A 28 4.61 7.18 5.04
N ILE A 29 4.20 8.31 5.62
CA ILE A 29 4.07 9.61 4.94
C ILE A 29 4.96 10.61 5.67
N ALA A 30 5.76 11.38 4.94
CA ALA A 30 6.92 12.08 5.49
C ALA A 30 7.84 11.08 6.23
N PHE A 31 8.17 11.28 7.51
CA PHE A 31 8.83 10.25 8.32
C PHE A 31 7.92 9.71 9.44
N ASN A 32 6.61 9.67 9.20
CA ASN A 32 5.66 9.00 10.10
C ASN A 32 5.65 7.50 9.78
N MET A 33 6.63 6.78 10.31
CA MET A 33 6.81 5.33 10.17
C MET A 33 5.79 4.55 11.02
N PRO A 34 5.58 3.23 10.77
CA PRO A 34 4.69 2.40 11.58
C PRO A 34 4.87 2.61 13.09
N GLY A 35 3.74 2.73 13.81
CA GLY A 35 3.69 3.13 15.22
C GLY A 35 3.63 4.65 15.45
N SER A 36 3.54 5.46 14.40
CA SER A 36 3.30 6.90 14.52
C SER A 36 1.81 7.19 14.73
N GLY A 37 1.49 7.91 15.80
CA GLY A 37 0.13 8.38 16.08
C GLY A 37 -0.46 9.22 14.95
N HIS A 38 -1.74 9.03 14.67
CA HIS A 38 -2.46 9.78 13.63
C HIS A 38 -2.68 11.25 14.01
N ASP A 39 -2.69 11.56 15.31
CA ASP A 39 -2.74 12.91 15.88
C ASP A 39 -1.34 13.51 16.11
N SER A 40 -0.29 12.83 15.64
CA SER A 40 1.08 13.23 15.92
C SER A 40 1.40 14.64 15.42
N THR A 41 2.25 15.31 16.19
CA THR A 41 2.78 16.65 15.92
C THR A 41 4.14 16.59 15.24
N THR A 42 4.64 17.75 14.80
CA THR A 42 5.99 17.87 14.27
C THR A 42 6.99 17.45 15.35
N ARG A 43 7.94 16.56 15.00
CA ARG A 43 8.90 16.00 15.96
C ARG A 43 10.19 15.53 15.28
N LEU A 44 11.20 15.30 16.10
CA LEU A 44 12.39 14.55 15.70
C LEU A 44 12.10 13.04 15.81
N VAL A 45 12.49 12.29 14.80
CA VAL A 45 12.36 10.83 14.75
C VAL A 45 13.69 10.18 14.37
N ARG A 46 13.94 8.99 14.92
CA ARG A 46 14.98 8.09 14.42
C ARG A 46 14.42 7.35 13.20
N LEU A 47 15.22 7.25 12.14
CA LEU A 47 14.83 6.50 10.96
C LEU A 47 14.82 5.00 11.27
N ASN A 48 13.76 4.31 10.86
CA ASN A 48 13.77 2.84 10.82
C ASN A 48 14.69 2.35 9.69
N TYR A 49 15.06 1.07 9.71
CA TYR A 49 15.99 0.53 8.73
C TYR A 49 15.53 0.71 7.26
N PRO A 50 14.27 0.41 6.87
CA PRO A 50 13.80 0.64 5.51
C PRO A 50 13.93 2.10 5.06
N THR A 51 13.57 3.04 5.92
CA THR A 51 13.63 4.48 5.63
C THR A 51 15.07 4.97 5.55
N ALA A 52 15.93 4.53 6.48
CA ALA A 52 17.36 4.83 6.44
C ALA A 52 18.02 4.27 5.18
N ALA A 53 17.63 3.07 4.73
CA ALA A 53 18.13 2.47 3.50
C ALA A 53 17.71 3.25 2.25
N GLN A 54 16.50 3.83 2.22
CA GLN A 54 16.08 4.71 1.14
C GLN A 54 16.83 6.05 1.16
N ALA A 55 16.95 6.65 2.35
CA ALA A 55 17.65 7.93 2.50
C ALA A 55 19.18 7.79 2.30
N ALA A 56 19.73 6.59 2.47
CA ALA A 56 21.17 6.32 2.30
C ALA A 56 21.69 6.69 0.91
N VAL A 57 20.86 6.62 -0.13
CA VAL A 57 21.23 7.02 -1.50
C VAL A 57 21.66 8.49 -1.53
N ASP A 58 20.94 9.33 -0.79
CA ASP A 58 21.17 10.77 -0.76
C ASP A 58 22.10 11.20 0.40
N LEU A 59 22.12 10.43 1.49
CA LEU A 59 22.83 10.74 2.73
C LEU A 59 24.26 10.16 2.79
N GLY A 60 24.77 9.58 1.70
CA GLY A 60 26.15 9.08 1.65
C GLY A 60 26.35 7.70 2.27
N GLY A 61 25.32 6.85 2.23
CA GLY A 61 25.37 5.45 2.66
C GLY A 61 24.62 5.15 3.96
N ILE A 62 24.33 3.86 4.16
CA ILE A 62 23.52 3.38 5.29
C ILE A 62 24.18 3.64 6.65
N GLU A 63 25.51 3.59 6.71
CA GLU A 63 26.27 3.84 7.94
C GLU A 63 26.05 5.28 8.44
N TYR A 64 25.95 6.24 7.51
CA TYR A 64 25.67 7.62 7.87
C TYR A 64 24.18 7.84 8.15
N ALA A 65 23.30 7.30 7.30
CA ALA A 65 21.86 7.54 7.37
C ALA A 65 21.21 6.99 8.66
N ARG A 66 21.63 5.81 9.13
CA ARG A 66 21.03 5.13 10.29
C ARG A 66 21.21 5.89 11.61
N ASP A 67 22.26 6.69 11.71
CA ASP A 67 22.60 7.44 12.93
C ASP A 67 22.03 8.87 12.93
N LYS A 68 21.25 9.23 11.90
CA LYS A 68 20.61 10.54 11.81
C LYS A 68 19.23 10.57 12.46
N LEU A 69 18.91 11.75 12.96
CA LEU A 69 17.55 12.15 13.29
C LEU A 69 16.99 12.93 12.11
N ALA A 70 15.74 12.66 11.77
CA ALA A 70 14.99 13.47 10.84
C ALA A 70 13.93 14.28 11.60
N MET A 71 13.72 15.51 11.18
CA MET A 71 12.54 16.27 11.59
C MET A 71 11.41 15.97 10.61
N THR A 72 10.22 15.69 11.11
CA THR A 72 9.05 15.37 10.29
C THR A 72 7.84 16.14 10.76
N LEU A 73 7.00 16.57 9.81
CA LEU A 73 5.63 16.92 10.12
C LEU A 73 4.93 15.68 10.68
N GLY A 74 4.11 15.87 11.71
CA GLY A 74 3.22 14.83 12.19
C GLY A 74 1.99 14.69 11.30
N LEU A 75 1.34 13.53 11.35
CA LEU A 75 0.12 13.28 10.57
C LEU A 75 -1.01 14.23 11.01
N GLY A 76 -1.11 14.52 12.30
CA GLY A 76 -2.05 15.50 12.84
C GLY A 76 -1.75 16.92 12.39
N THR A 77 -0.47 17.28 12.25
CA THR A 77 -0.07 18.58 11.66
C THR A 77 -0.49 18.67 10.19
N ILE A 78 -0.23 17.61 9.39
CA ILE A 78 -0.61 17.56 7.97
C ILE A 78 -2.12 17.66 7.80
N CYS A 79 -2.89 16.90 8.59
CA CYS A 79 -4.35 16.86 8.54
C CYS A 79 -5.05 17.94 9.38
N SER A 80 -4.30 18.92 9.91
CA SER A 80 -4.83 19.91 10.87
C SER A 80 -5.97 20.75 10.30
N LYS A 81 -5.99 20.94 8.98
CA LYS A 81 -7.03 21.66 8.25
C LYS A 81 -7.90 20.68 7.45
N ARG A 82 -9.18 20.57 7.82
CA ARG A 82 -10.12 19.57 7.26
C ARG A 82 -10.36 19.68 5.76
N ASP A 83 -10.32 20.90 5.23
CA ASP A 83 -10.55 21.26 3.83
C ASP A 83 -9.25 21.37 3.02
N SER A 84 -8.13 20.92 3.58
CA SER A 84 -6.85 20.89 2.87
C SER A 84 -6.82 19.88 1.73
N ILE A 85 -6.00 20.13 0.72
CA ILE A 85 -5.75 19.21 -0.38
C ILE A 85 -4.46 18.45 -0.09
N ILE A 86 -4.57 17.13 -0.03
CA ILE A 86 -3.46 16.24 0.31
C ILE A 86 -3.26 15.30 -0.87
N ILE A 87 -2.14 15.45 -1.57
CA ILE A 87 -1.76 14.57 -2.67
C ILE A 87 -0.67 13.62 -2.19
N ILE A 88 -0.98 12.33 -2.24
CA ILE A 88 0.01 11.27 -2.02
C ILE A 88 0.31 10.60 -3.36
N ALA A 89 1.58 10.54 -3.75
CA ALA A 89 2.01 9.91 -4.99
C ALA A 89 2.67 8.55 -4.73
N ALA A 90 2.32 7.55 -5.55
CA ALA A 90 2.92 6.22 -5.53
C ALA A 90 3.22 5.73 -6.95
N VAL A 91 4.50 5.61 -7.29
CA VAL A 91 4.95 5.25 -8.64
C VAL A 91 5.82 4.01 -8.60
N GLY A 92 5.51 3.07 -9.49
CA GLY A 92 6.29 1.86 -9.72
C GLY A 92 5.72 0.65 -9.01
N GLU A 93 6.07 -0.54 -9.51
CA GLU A 93 5.57 -1.81 -8.98
C GLU A 93 6.00 -2.10 -7.55
N GLY A 94 7.16 -1.59 -7.13
CA GLY A 94 7.63 -1.68 -5.75
C GLY A 94 6.70 -1.01 -4.74
N LYS A 95 5.74 -0.18 -5.19
CA LYS A 95 4.72 0.45 -4.34
C LYS A 95 3.41 -0.34 -4.28
N ALA A 96 3.26 -1.42 -5.04
CA ALA A 96 1.97 -2.08 -5.22
C ALA A 96 1.38 -2.65 -3.91
N LYS A 97 2.21 -3.34 -3.12
CA LYS A 97 1.80 -3.88 -1.82
C LYS A 97 1.38 -2.77 -0.86
N VAL A 98 2.21 -1.73 -0.72
CA VAL A 98 1.93 -0.64 0.22
C VAL A 98 0.71 0.18 -0.19
N VAL A 99 0.49 0.40 -1.49
CA VAL A 99 -0.73 1.06 -1.99
C VAL A 99 -1.97 0.23 -1.67
N ARG A 100 -1.91 -1.09 -1.90
CA ARG A 100 -3.01 -1.99 -1.52
C ARG A 100 -3.29 -1.90 -0.02
N ASP A 101 -2.25 -2.00 0.81
CA ASP A 101 -2.40 -2.00 2.27
C ASP A 101 -2.91 -0.64 2.76
N ALA A 102 -2.43 0.46 2.19
CA ALA A 102 -2.89 1.81 2.50
C ALA A 102 -4.35 2.05 2.11
N LEU A 103 -4.88 1.39 1.08
CA LEU A 103 -6.26 1.55 0.63
C LEU A 103 -7.24 0.58 1.31
N LEU A 104 -6.80 -0.64 1.61
CA LEU A 104 -7.70 -1.73 2.02
C LEU A 104 -7.60 -2.11 3.50
N SER A 105 -6.54 -1.69 4.20
CA SER A 105 -6.43 -1.94 5.65
C SER A 105 -7.43 -1.08 6.41
N HIS A 106 -7.82 -1.54 7.59
CA HIS A 106 -8.46 -0.66 8.57
C HIS A 106 -7.51 0.45 9.00
N VAL A 107 -8.07 1.56 9.48
CA VAL A 107 -7.31 2.66 10.09
C VAL A 107 -6.43 2.10 11.21
N SER A 108 -5.12 2.22 11.06
CA SER A 108 -4.12 1.69 12.00
C SER A 108 -2.83 2.52 11.95
N GLU A 109 -2.16 2.63 13.10
CA GLU A 109 -0.83 3.24 13.20
C GLU A 109 0.27 2.35 12.59
N ASP A 110 0.00 1.06 12.38
CA ASP A 110 0.89 0.14 11.68
C ASP A 110 1.01 0.46 10.18
N VAL A 111 -0.03 1.10 9.62
CA VAL A 111 -0.06 1.58 8.23
C VAL A 111 -0.37 3.08 8.26
N PRO A 112 0.64 3.95 8.48
CA PRO A 112 0.44 5.38 8.72
C PRO A 112 -0.37 6.11 7.63
N ALA A 113 -0.25 5.68 6.38
CA ALA A 113 -1.06 6.20 5.27
C ALA A 113 -2.59 6.05 5.47
N THR A 114 -3.05 5.16 6.35
CA THR A 114 -4.48 5.02 6.66
C THR A 114 -5.03 6.21 7.46
N ALA A 115 -4.18 7.04 8.06
CA ALA A 115 -4.60 8.28 8.74
C ALA A 115 -5.42 9.21 7.82
N PHE A 116 -5.18 9.15 6.52
CA PHE A 116 -5.87 9.97 5.52
C PHE A 116 -7.22 9.42 5.08
N HIS A 117 -7.65 8.24 5.53
CA HIS A 117 -8.97 7.67 5.19
C HIS A 117 -10.13 8.59 5.60
N SER A 118 -9.96 9.31 6.70
CA SER A 118 -10.96 10.23 7.22
C SER A 118 -10.89 11.65 6.62
N HIS A 119 -9.86 11.93 5.80
CA HIS A 119 -9.60 13.26 5.27
C HIS A 119 -10.21 13.44 3.88
N THR A 120 -11.23 14.29 3.77
CA THR A 120 -12.03 14.42 2.54
C THR A 120 -11.27 14.99 1.34
N GLY A 121 -10.21 15.77 1.59
CA GLY A 121 -9.36 16.33 0.53
C GLY A 121 -8.14 15.48 0.16
N CYS A 122 -8.04 14.24 0.65
CA CYS A 122 -6.91 13.36 0.31
C CYS A 122 -7.14 12.64 -1.02
N VAL A 123 -6.15 12.69 -1.91
CA VAL A 123 -6.13 12.02 -3.21
C VAL A 123 -4.83 11.25 -3.39
N LEU A 124 -4.94 9.96 -3.73
CA LEU A 124 -3.81 9.11 -4.05
C LEU A 124 -3.59 9.04 -5.57
N TYR A 125 -2.47 9.57 -6.04
CA TYR A 125 -2.03 9.47 -7.44
C TYR A 125 -1.11 8.26 -7.62
N VAL A 126 -1.50 7.34 -8.49
CA VAL A 126 -0.84 6.03 -8.62
C VAL A 126 -0.50 5.70 -10.06
N SER A 127 0.67 5.10 -10.29
CA SER A 127 0.98 4.49 -11.58
C SER A 127 0.30 3.13 -11.73
N ARG A 128 0.18 2.63 -12.97
CA ARG A 128 -0.38 1.29 -13.24
C ARG A 128 0.32 0.18 -12.45
N GLY A 129 1.65 0.24 -12.37
CA GLY A 129 2.44 -0.73 -11.61
C GLY A 129 2.15 -0.68 -10.11
N ALA A 130 1.91 0.52 -9.56
CA ALA A 130 1.63 0.72 -8.14
C ALA A 130 0.25 0.22 -7.70
N VAL A 131 -0.60 -0.25 -8.61
CA VAL A 131 -1.92 -0.81 -8.29
C VAL A 131 -2.10 -2.26 -8.73
N LYS A 132 -1.02 -2.93 -9.19
CA LYS A 132 -1.13 -4.31 -9.69
C LYS A 132 -1.61 -5.31 -8.64
N GLU A 133 -1.38 -5.02 -7.35
CA GLU A 133 -1.78 -5.84 -6.21
C GLU A 133 -3.20 -5.54 -5.69
N LEU A 134 -3.93 -4.59 -6.29
CA LEU A 134 -5.34 -4.39 -5.94
C LEU A 134 -6.17 -5.58 -6.43
N PRO A 135 -7.11 -6.13 -5.64
CA PRO A 135 -7.80 -7.39 -5.96
C PRO A 135 -8.40 -7.44 -7.37
N ASN A 136 -9.11 -6.38 -7.78
CA ASN A 136 -9.69 -6.30 -9.13
C ASN A 136 -8.62 -6.17 -10.23
N ARG A 137 -7.55 -5.39 -9.98
CA ARG A 137 -6.46 -5.21 -10.96
C ARG A 137 -5.68 -6.50 -11.15
N ARG A 138 -5.43 -7.23 -10.05
CA ARG A 138 -4.74 -8.52 -10.05
C ARG A 138 -5.55 -9.56 -10.82
N ALA A 139 -6.85 -9.67 -10.57
CA ALA A 139 -7.72 -10.56 -11.33
C ALA A 139 -7.73 -10.24 -12.84
N ILE A 140 -7.79 -8.96 -13.23
CA ILE A 140 -7.70 -8.57 -14.64
C ILE A 140 -6.34 -8.94 -15.24
N HIS A 141 -5.25 -8.79 -14.49
CA HIS A 141 -3.91 -9.15 -14.96
C HIS A 141 -3.76 -10.66 -15.19
N LEU A 142 -4.22 -11.48 -14.23
CA LEU A 142 -4.22 -12.94 -14.34
C LEU A 142 -5.10 -13.42 -15.50
N GLN A 143 -6.29 -12.83 -15.70
CA GLN A 143 -7.14 -13.15 -16.84
C GLN A 143 -6.44 -12.88 -18.17
N ARG A 144 -5.76 -11.73 -18.31
CA ARG A 144 -5.01 -11.42 -19.53
C ARG A 144 -3.90 -12.43 -19.80
N GLN A 145 -3.18 -12.87 -18.77
CA GLN A 145 -2.18 -13.92 -18.92
C GLN A 145 -2.78 -15.21 -19.46
N LEU A 146 -3.97 -15.62 -18.98
CA LEU A 146 -4.69 -16.77 -19.51
C LEU A 146 -5.10 -16.58 -20.98
N ASP A 147 -5.61 -15.40 -21.34
CA ASP A 147 -6.03 -15.08 -22.69
C ASP A 147 -4.83 -15.09 -23.66
N ASP A 148 -3.69 -14.55 -23.23
CA ASP A 148 -2.47 -14.42 -24.02
C ASP A 148 -1.74 -15.78 -24.19
N CYS A 149 -1.92 -16.75 -23.29
CA CYS A 149 -1.31 -18.09 -23.40
C CYS A 149 -1.67 -18.83 -24.68
N ALA A 150 -2.85 -18.55 -25.27
CA ALA A 150 -3.23 -19.09 -26.58
C ALA A 150 -2.29 -18.64 -27.72
N SER A 151 -1.46 -17.60 -27.50
CA SER A 151 -0.58 -16.99 -28.50
C SER A 151 0.92 -17.09 -28.21
N CYS A 152 1.34 -17.40 -26.97
CA CYS A 152 2.71 -17.18 -26.49
C CYS A 152 3.60 -18.43 -26.36
N GLY A 153 3.08 -19.65 -26.55
CA GLY A 153 3.88 -20.89 -26.49
C GLY A 153 4.34 -21.32 -25.08
N GLU A 154 3.92 -20.62 -24.01
CA GLU A 154 3.92 -21.19 -22.66
C GLU A 154 2.89 -22.34 -22.59
N SER A 155 3.18 -23.38 -21.79
CA SER A 155 2.17 -24.41 -21.54
C SER A 155 0.96 -23.76 -20.89
N VAL A 156 -0.20 -23.83 -21.56
CA VAL A 156 -1.47 -23.29 -21.06
C VAL A 156 -1.76 -23.80 -19.64
N ASP A 157 -1.33 -25.01 -19.32
CA ASP A 157 -1.53 -25.63 -18.00
C ASP A 157 -0.71 -24.93 -16.90
N SER A 158 0.50 -24.45 -17.18
CA SER A 158 1.32 -23.77 -16.16
C SER A 158 0.74 -22.43 -15.72
N VAL A 159 0.08 -21.72 -16.65
CA VAL A 159 -0.57 -20.44 -16.34
C VAL A 159 -1.92 -20.67 -15.68
N ARG A 160 -2.65 -21.72 -16.06
CA ARG A 160 -3.85 -22.16 -15.35
C ARG A 160 -3.57 -22.48 -13.88
N ASP A 161 -2.57 -23.31 -13.62
CA ASP A 161 -2.17 -23.68 -12.27
C ASP A 161 -1.83 -22.45 -11.44
N ARG A 162 -1.06 -21.51 -12.02
CA ARG A 162 -0.74 -20.24 -11.35
C ARG A 162 -2.00 -19.43 -11.01
N VAL A 163 -2.96 -19.31 -11.92
CA VAL A 163 -4.20 -18.57 -11.65
C VAL A 163 -5.02 -19.24 -10.55
N ILE A 164 -5.07 -20.57 -10.53
CA ILE A 164 -5.75 -21.33 -9.50
C ILE A 164 -5.05 -21.11 -8.15
N ASP A 165 -3.75 -21.38 -8.06
CA ASP A 165 -2.96 -21.21 -6.85
C ASP A 165 -3.06 -19.79 -6.29
N GLU A 166 -2.85 -18.77 -7.14
CA GLU A 166 -2.97 -17.38 -6.71
C GLU A 166 -4.39 -17.04 -6.25
N GLY A 167 -5.42 -17.53 -6.92
CA GLY A 167 -6.80 -17.27 -6.54
C GLY A 167 -7.14 -17.84 -5.17
N PHE A 168 -6.68 -19.06 -4.88
CA PHE A 168 -6.88 -19.74 -3.60
C PHE A 168 -6.06 -19.07 -2.49
N ILE A 169 -4.75 -18.88 -2.70
CA ILE A 169 -3.86 -18.25 -1.71
C ILE A 169 -4.35 -16.85 -1.33
N ASN A 170 -4.67 -16.01 -2.31
CA ASN A 170 -5.13 -14.65 -2.02
C ASN A 170 -6.49 -14.64 -1.30
N THR A 171 -7.39 -15.57 -1.64
CA THR A 171 -8.67 -15.71 -0.94
C THR A 171 -8.45 -16.16 0.50
N ALA A 172 -7.60 -17.15 0.76
CA ALA A 172 -7.27 -17.60 2.11
C ALA A 172 -6.68 -16.46 2.96
N LEU A 173 -5.74 -15.69 2.41
CA LEU A 173 -5.17 -14.51 3.07
C LEU A 173 -6.23 -13.45 3.40
N GLN A 174 -7.15 -13.19 2.48
CA GLN A 174 -8.22 -12.19 2.69
C GLN A 174 -9.26 -12.66 3.72
N GLN A 175 -9.59 -13.95 3.73
CA GLN A 175 -10.52 -14.56 4.69
C GLN A 175 -9.86 -14.91 6.04
N ARG A 176 -8.52 -14.77 6.14
CA ARG A 176 -7.72 -15.13 7.33
C ARG A 176 -7.96 -16.57 7.76
N CYS A 177 -8.03 -17.49 6.81
CA CYS A 177 -8.27 -18.91 7.05
C CYS A 177 -7.20 -19.77 6.35
N SER A 178 -7.09 -21.05 6.72
CA SER A 178 -6.21 -21.96 6.00
C SER A 178 -6.77 -22.27 4.60
N ILE A 179 -5.90 -22.67 3.67
CA ILE A 179 -6.34 -23.06 2.33
C ILE A 179 -7.28 -24.27 2.41
N GLU A 180 -7.05 -25.23 3.31
CA GLU A 180 -7.92 -26.41 3.46
C GLU A 180 -9.31 -26.05 3.98
N SER A 181 -9.46 -24.91 4.67
CA SER A 181 -10.75 -24.42 5.19
C SER A 181 -11.53 -23.56 4.19
N LEU A 182 -10.97 -23.31 3.00
CA LEU A 182 -11.66 -22.53 1.97
C LEU A 182 -12.89 -23.26 1.46
N ARG A 183 -13.96 -22.49 1.27
CA ARG A 183 -15.21 -22.93 0.66
C ARG A 183 -15.45 -22.17 -0.63
N GLN A 184 -16.32 -22.70 -1.48
CA GLN A 184 -16.67 -22.04 -2.73
C GLN A 184 -17.22 -20.61 -2.51
N GLU A 185 -17.99 -20.40 -1.43
CA GLU A 185 -18.48 -19.07 -1.02
C GLU A 185 -17.34 -18.05 -0.77
N HIS A 186 -16.23 -18.50 -0.16
CA HIS A 186 -15.05 -17.68 0.05
C HIS A 186 -14.43 -17.28 -1.29
N LEU A 187 -14.25 -18.23 -2.20
CA LEU A 187 -13.67 -17.97 -3.53
C LEU A 187 -14.58 -17.05 -4.36
N GLN A 188 -15.90 -17.19 -4.24
CA GLN A 188 -16.86 -16.30 -4.91
C GLN A 188 -16.81 -14.86 -4.38
N SER A 189 -16.39 -14.66 -3.12
CA SER A 189 -16.32 -13.34 -2.50
C SER A 189 -15.19 -12.46 -3.05
N THR A 190 -14.13 -13.04 -3.64
CA THR A 190 -12.96 -12.29 -4.11
C THR A 190 -12.84 -12.31 -5.64
N PRO A 191 -12.32 -11.24 -6.27
CA PRO A 191 -12.14 -11.20 -7.72
C PRO A 191 -11.20 -12.31 -8.25
N THR A 192 -10.11 -12.57 -7.54
CA THR A 192 -9.13 -13.61 -7.90
C THR A 192 -9.67 -15.01 -7.64
N GLY A 193 -10.43 -15.21 -6.56
CA GLY A 193 -11.10 -16.49 -6.28
C GLY A 193 -12.17 -16.82 -7.33
N ARG A 194 -12.98 -15.84 -7.76
CA ARG A 194 -13.93 -16.02 -8.87
C ARG A 194 -13.24 -16.35 -10.19
N LEU A 195 -12.04 -15.83 -10.42
CA LEU A 195 -11.25 -16.19 -11.59
C LEU A 195 -10.78 -17.64 -11.47
N ALA A 196 -10.17 -18.03 -10.35
CA ALA A 196 -9.71 -19.40 -10.12
C ALA A 196 -10.83 -20.43 -10.26
N LEU A 197 -12.01 -20.19 -9.67
CA LEU A 197 -13.17 -21.08 -9.83
C LEU A 197 -13.55 -21.29 -11.30
N ARG A 198 -13.64 -20.20 -12.08
CA ARG A 198 -13.94 -20.29 -13.52
C ARG A 198 -12.86 -21.06 -14.28
N THR A 199 -11.60 -20.91 -13.91
CA THR A 199 -10.48 -21.64 -14.52
C THR A 199 -10.57 -23.14 -14.22
N VAL A 200 -10.89 -23.53 -12.97
CA VAL A 200 -11.11 -24.94 -12.58
C VAL A 200 -12.29 -25.53 -13.36
N ASP A 201 -13.44 -24.85 -13.36
CA ASP A 201 -14.66 -25.33 -14.03
C ASP A 201 -14.45 -25.54 -15.54
N ALA A 202 -13.61 -24.72 -16.18
CA ALA A 202 -13.32 -24.82 -17.60
C ALA A 202 -12.37 -25.98 -17.97
N CYS A 203 -11.59 -26.50 -17.02
CA CYS A 203 -10.52 -27.48 -17.30
C CYS A 203 -10.81 -28.89 -16.75
N GLY A 204 -11.84 -29.06 -15.90
CA GLY A 204 -12.05 -30.29 -15.15
C GLY A 204 -11.14 -30.37 -13.91
N PRO A 205 -11.23 -31.45 -13.10
CA PRO A 205 -10.39 -31.59 -11.91
C PRO A 205 -8.91 -31.64 -12.31
N LEU A 206 -8.07 -30.91 -11.56
CA LEU A 206 -6.61 -30.99 -11.64
C LEU A 206 -6.19 -32.45 -11.40
N SER A 207 -5.39 -33.01 -12.33
CA SER A 207 -4.89 -34.39 -12.27
C SER A 207 -3.87 -34.61 -11.17
#